data_AF-A0A1C2HNW1-F1
#
_entry.id   AF-A0A1C2HNW1-F1
#
_cell.length_a   1.000
_cell.length_b   1.000
_cell.length_c   1.000
_cell.angle_alpha   90.00
_cell.angle_beta   90.00
_cell.angle_gamma   90.00
#
_symmetry.space_group_name_H-M   'P 1'
#
loop_
_entity.id
_entity.type
_entity.pdbx_description
1 polymer ?
#
loop_
_entity_poly.entity_id
_entity_poly.type
_entity_poly.pdbx_seq_one_letter_code
_entity_poly.pdbx_strand_id
1 'polypeptide(L)'
;MIRVARSLKATEAALCLGVTLPEFLRFAALGGLPRIETRAYRKQHYDRDEVQALAVALDELPVSAGSPDGQRIIEAIAAADCILHHVTRLLSERRLTFAVLTCREAGVLGLRMDPTDLAQALEQSNVRDLTLIEAQLALGVNEASIRKLRYTGCLPSYSLPVNSVNPRRHLIPWDALQSFQTRYISVKVAARQTGLTGTEIRDLARSRGLGFAPELGDLPFYPADALLKLIAEAREEMDPASD
;
A
#
# COMPACT_ATOMS: atom_id res chain seq x y z
N MET A 1 -7.98 -7.57 -10.34
CA MET A 1 -9.28 -8.28 -10.22
C MET A 1 -9.42 -9.16 -8.95
N ILE A 2 -8.33 -9.66 -8.36
CA ILE A 2 -8.36 -10.59 -7.20
C ILE A 2 -9.00 -9.99 -5.93
N ARG A 3 -8.76 -8.71 -5.61
CA ARG A 3 -9.34 -8.03 -4.42
C ARG A 3 -10.87 -7.95 -4.41
N VAL A 4 -11.53 -8.05 -5.56
CA VAL A 4 -13.00 -7.92 -5.67
C VAL A 4 -13.69 -9.19 -5.15
N ALA A 5 -13.14 -10.37 -5.43
CA ALA A 5 -13.70 -11.66 -5.01
C ALA A 5 -13.56 -11.93 -3.50
N ARG A 6 -12.59 -11.29 -2.84
CA ARG A 6 -12.34 -11.39 -1.39
C ARG A 6 -12.65 -10.08 -0.68
N SER A 7 -13.87 -9.57 -0.88
CA SER A 7 -14.30 -8.33 -0.22
C SER A 7 -15.39 -8.58 0.83
N LEU A 8 -15.44 -7.69 1.82
CA LEU A 8 -16.49 -7.65 2.86
C LEU A 8 -17.28 -6.35 2.73
N LYS A 9 -18.60 -6.42 2.94
CA LYS A 9 -19.42 -5.23 3.17
C LYS A 9 -19.08 -4.62 4.52
N ALA A 10 -19.34 -3.32 4.68
CA ALA A 10 -19.13 -2.62 5.95
C ALA A 10 -19.76 -3.32 7.17
N THR A 11 -20.95 -3.91 7.02
CA THR A 11 -21.61 -4.68 8.10
C THR A 11 -20.86 -5.94 8.48
N GLU A 12 -20.35 -6.67 7.49
CA GLU A 12 -19.58 -7.90 7.70
C GLU A 12 -18.22 -7.60 8.31
N ALA A 13 -17.58 -6.51 7.87
CA ALA A 13 -16.31 -6.04 8.42
C ALA A 13 -16.47 -5.53 9.87
N ALA A 14 -17.55 -4.82 10.19
CA ALA A 14 -17.86 -4.40 11.56
C ALA A 14 -18.02 -5.59 12.51
N LEU A 15 -18.79 -6.61 12.08
CA LEU A 15 -18.95 -7.86 12.82
C LEU A 15 -17.62 -8.57 13.04
N CYS A 16 -16.76 -8.63 12.02
CA CYS A 16 -15.43 -9.25 12.11
C CYS A 16 -14.53 -8.57 13.14
N LEU A 17 -14.64 -7.25 13.31
CA LEU A 17 -13.86 -6.46 14.26
C LEU A 17 -14.54 -6.34 15.65
N GLY A 18 -15.69 -6.99 15.86
CA GLY A 18 -16.42 -6.93 17.12
C GLY A 18 -16.96 -5.54 17.49
N VAL A 19 -17.20 -4.68 16.50
CA VAL A 19 -17.69 -3.29 16.70
C VAL A 19 -19.04 -3.07 16.05
N THR A 20 -19.73 -2.02 16.45
CA THR A 20 -20.97 -1.62 15.77
C THR A 20 -20.68 -1.04 14.38
N LEU A 21 -21.66 -1.09 13.47
CA LEU A 21 -21.51 -0.51 12.13
C LEU A 21 -21.15 1.00 12.16
N PRO A 22 -21.76 1.86 13.00
CA PRO A 22 -21.36 3.26 13.08
C PRO A 22 -19.90 3.47 13.51
N GLU A 23 -19.41 2.68 14.46
CA GLU A 23 -18.01 2.74 14.92
C GLU A 23 -17.05 2.31 13.80
N PHE A 24 -17.37 1.22 13.12
CA PHE A 24 -16.62 0.75 11.96
C PHE A 24 -16.56 1.81 10.85
N LEU A 25 -17.70 2.42 10.51
CA LEU A 25 -17.75 3.45 9.48
C LEU A 25 -16.95 4.70 9.88
N ARG A 26 -16.96 5.08 11.16
CA ARG A 26 -16.14 6.18 11.67
C ARG A 26 -14.65 5.86 11.57
N PHE A 27 -14.26 4.65 12.00
CA PHE A 27 -12.88 4.18 11.90
C PHE A 27 -12.38 4.11 10.45
N ALA A 28 -13.18 3.55 9.55
CA ALA A 28 -12.88 3.50 8.12
C ALA A 28 -12.83 4.90 7.49
N ALA A 29 -13.72 5.82 7.90
CA ALA A 29 -13.70 7.20 7.44
C ALA A 29 -12.42 7.93 7.85
N LEU A 30 -11.87 7.62 9.03
CA LEU A 30 -10.57 8.14 9.48
C LEU A 30 -9.36 7.48 8.78
N GLY A 31 -9.62 6.52 7.87
CA GLY A 31 -8.58 5.85 7.10
C GLY A 31 -7.96 4.64 7.77
N GLY A 32 -8.58 4.07 8.80
CA GLY A 32 -8.05 2.86 9.43
C GLY A 32 -8.05 1.66 8.49
N LEU A 33 -9.17 1.40 7.83
CA LEU A 33 -9.24 0.40 6.77
C LEU A 33 -9.59 1.06 5.43
N PRO A 34 -8.72 0.92 4.41
CA PRO A 34 -8.95 1.51 3.12
C PRO A 34 -10.14 0.82 2.43
N ARG A 35 -11.06 1.65 1.90
CA ARG A 35 -12.12 1.16 1.04
C ARG A 35 -11.55 0.70 -0.30
N ILE A 36 -12.08 -0.40 -0.84
CA ILE A 36 -11.85 -0.79 -2.23
C ILE A 36 -12.54 0.22 -3.17
N GLU A 37 -11.73 0.96 -3.93
CA GLU A 37 -12.21 1.92 -4.93
C GLU A 37 -12.56 1.20 -6.24
N THR A 38 -13.82 0.77 -6.37
CA THR A 38 -14.34 0.16 -7.61
C THR A 38 -15.74 0.67 -7.94
N ARG A 39 -16.06 0.72 -9.24
CA ARG A 39 -17.43 0.98 -9.74
C ARG A 39 -18.35 -0.22 -9.62
N ALA A 40 -17.79 -1.42 -9.39
CA ALA A 40 -18.56 -2.66 -9.29
C ALA A 40 -19.52 -2.67 -8.09
N TYR A 41 -19.24 -1.88 -7.05
CA TYR A 41 -20.01 -1.84 -5.82
C TYR A 41 -20.68 -0.49 -5.61
N ARG A 42 -22.01 -0.51 -5.39
CA ARG A 42 -22.76 0.68 -4.92
C ARG A 42 -22.49 0.99 -3.45
N LYS A 43 -22.20 -0.04 -2.63
CA LYS A 43 -21.91 0.08 -1.20
C LYS A 43 -20.41 0.04 -0.93
N GLN A 44 -19.99 0.44 0.27
CA GLN A 44 -18.58 0.40 0.67
C GLN A 44 -18.14 -1.05 0.92
N HIS A 45 -17.01 -1.43 0.35
CA HIS A 45 -16.40 -2.75 0.47
C HIS A 45 -14.94 -2.62 0.92
N TYR A 46 -14.48 -3.60 1.67
CA TYR A 46 -13.15 -3.65 2.30
C TYR A 46 -12.48 -4.97 1.95
N ASP A 47 -11.15 -4.97 1.93
CA ASP A 47 -10.38 -6.19 1.67
C ASP A 47 -10.57 -7.16 2.85
N ARG A 48 -11.01 -8.39 2.56
CA ARG A 48 -11.28 -9.38 3.60
C ARG A 48 -10.03 -9.74 4.37
N ASP A 49 -8.91 -9.90 3.66
CA ASP A 49 -7.67 -10.39 4.24
C ASP A 49 -7.09 -9.31 5.19
N GLU A 50 -7.19 -8.02 4.81
CA GLU A 50 -6.81 -6.89 5.69
C GLU A 50 -7.72 -6.79 6.94
N VAL A 51 -9.03 -6.95 6.79
CA VAL A 51 -9.97 -6.92 7.92
C VAL A 51 -9.71 -8.08 8.89
N GLN A 52 -9.48 -9.29 8.37
CA GLN A 52 -9.22 -10.47 9.18
C GLN A 52 -7.87 -10.38 9.89
N ALA A 53 -6.82 -9.90 9.22
CA ALA A 53 -5.52 -9.70 9.85
C ALA A 53 -5.60 -8.73 11.02
N LEU A 54 -6.36 -7.63 10.86
CA LEU A 54 -6.58 -6.68 11.96
C LEU A 54 -7.40 -7.30 13.10
N ALA A 55 -8.45 -8.07 12.80
CA ALA A 55 -9.26 -8.74 13.82
C ALA A 55 -8.41 -9.69 14.68
N VAL A 56 -7.61 -10.54 14.03
CA VAL A 56 -6.67 -11.45 14.70
C VAL A 56 -5.68 -10.68 15.57
N ALA A 57 -5.09 -9.61 15.03
CA ALA A 57 -4.16 -8.79 15.79
C ALA A 57 -4.80 -8.16 17.03
N LEU A 58 -6.05 -7.71 16.94
CA LEU A 58 -6.77 -7.14 18.08
C LEU A 58 -7.11 -8.19 19.14
N ASP A 59 -7.54 -9.39 18.74
CA ASP A 59 -7.87 -10.49 19.67
C ASP A 59 -6.66 -10.98 20.47
N GLU A 60 -5.45 -10.81 19.93
CA GLU A 60 -4.19 -11.19 20.58
C GLU A 60 -3.64 -10.12 21.54
N LEU A 61 -4.21 -8.91 21.54
CA LEU A 61 -3.73 -7.84 22.42
C LEU A 61 -4.11 -8.12 23.88
N PRO A 62 -3.22 -7.78 24.83
CA PRO A 62 -3.57 -7.81 26.24
C PRO A 62 -4.74 -6.87 26.52
N VAL A 63 -5.63 -7.27 27.44
CA VAL A 63 -6.75 -6.45 27.92
C VAL A 63 -6.42 -5.91 29.31
N SER A 64 -6.41 -4.58 29.45
CA SER A 64 -6.23 -3.92 30.74
C SER A 64 -7.56 -3.49 31.34
N ALA A 65 -7.79 -3.91 32.58
CA ALA A 65 -8.92 -3.47 33.40
C ALA A 65 -8.68 -2.09 34.06
N GLY A 66 -7.43 -1.63 34.11
CA GLY A 66 -7.02 -0.35 34.71
C GLY A 66 -7.05 0.82 33.73
N SER A 67 -6.44 1.94 34.12
CA SER A 67 -6.04 2.97 33.15
C SER A 67 -4.70 2.53 32.57
N PRO A 68 -4.65 1.99 31.34
CA PRO A 68 -3.37 1.65 30.72
C PRO A 68 -2.52 2.91 30.53
N ASP A 69 -1.20 2.76 30.60
CA ASP A 69 -0.23 3.87 30.46
C ASP A 69 -0.17 4.45 29.03
N GLY A 70 -0.89 3.84 28.08
CA GLY A 70 -0.97 4.29 26.69
C GLY A 70 -2.04 5.35 26.42
N GLN A 71 -1.80 6.14 25.38
CA GLN A 71 -2.75 7.13 24.88
C GLN A 71 -3.82 6.50 24.00
N ARG A 72 -4.96 7.20 23.82
CA ARG A 72 -5.95 6.77 22.83
C ARG A 72 -5.32 6.77 21.44
N ILE A 73 -5.75 5.85 20.58
CA ILE A 73 -5.23 5.71 19.21
C ILE A 73 -5.14 7.06 18.45
N ILE A 74 -6.14 7.93 18.58
CA ILE A 74 -6.15 9.24 17.89
C ILE A 74 -5.10 10.20 18.46
N GLU A 75 -4.89 10.20 19.78
CA GLU A 75 -3.89 11.03 20.45
C GLU A 75 -2.48 10.56 20.10
N ALA A 76 -2.26 9.23 20.12
CA ALA A 76 -0.98 8.64 19.75
C ALA A 76 -0.61 8.88 18.27
N ILE A 77 -1.57 8.79 17.36
CA ILE A 77 -1.37 9.10 15.94
C ILE A 77 -0.95 10.55 15.76
N ALA A 78 -1.61 11.49 16.45
CA ALA A 78 -1.28 12.90 16.37
C ALA A 78 0.12 13.19 16.96
N ALA A 79 0.48 12.54 18.07
CA ALA A 79 1.79 12.68 18.70
C ALA A 79 2.94 12.08 17.86
N ALA A 80 2.68 10.98 17.14
CA ALA A 80 3.65 10.31 16.27
C ALA A 80 3.67 10.83 14.82
N ASP A 81 2.88 11.86 14.50
CA ASP A 81 2.71 12.45 13.16
C ASP A 81 2.49 11.40 12.05
N CYS A 82 1.56 10.48 12.28
CA CYS A 82 1.27 9.40 11.34
C CYS A 82 -0.21 9.37 10.92
N ILE A 83 -0.57 8.38 10.11
CA ILE A 83 -1.97 8.14 9.71
C ILE A 83 -2.48 6.85 10.34
N LEU A 84 -3.79 6.79 10.58
CA LEU A 84 -4.45 5.63 11.19
C LEU A 84 -4.19 4.33 10.41
N HIS A 85 -4.07 4.40 9.08
CA HIS A 85 -3.75 3.22 8.27
C HIS A 85 -2.40 2.59 8.67
N HIS A 86 -1.38 3.39 8.97
CA HIS A 86 -0.08 2.87 9.38
C HIS A 86 -0.18 2.09 10.67
N VAL A 87 -0.92 2.62 11.65
CA VAL A 87 -1.19 1.93 12.91
C VAL A 87 -1.87 0.58 12.65
N THR A 88 -2.89 0.54 11.80
CA THR A 88 -3.58 -0.72 11.48
C THR A 88 -2.67 -1.75 10.82
N ARG A 89 -1.76 -1.30 9.95
CA ARG A 89 -0.76 -2.18 9.33
C ARG A 89 0.24 -2.70 10.36
N LEU A 90 0.82 -1.81 11.17
CA LEU A 90 1.79 -2.19 12.20
C LEU A 90 1.18 -3.17 13.23
N LEU A 91 -0.09 -2.99 13.60
CA LEU A 91 -0.83 -3.96 14.41
C LEU A 91 -0.96 -5.30 13.71
N SER A 92 -1.47 -5.30 12.46
CA SER A 92 -1.69 -6.53 11.68
C SER A 92 -0.39 -7.30 11.42
N GLU A 93 0.73 -6.58 11.30
CA GLU A 93 2.08 -7.12 11.12
C GLU A 93 2.77 -7.47 12.45
N ARG A 94 2.14 -7.24 13.60
CA ARG A 94 2.68 -7.45 14.97
C ARG A 94 4.01 -6.73 15.23
N ARG A 95 4.10 -5.48 14.77
CA ARG A 95 5.33 -4.65 14.84
C ARG A 95 5.31 -3.60 15.92
N LEU A 96 4.21 -3.48 16.67
CA LEU A 96 4.13 -2.62 17.85
C LEU A 96 4.58 -3.41 19.08
N THR A 97 5.47 -2.84 19.88
CA THR A 97 5.93 -3.45 21.13
C THR A 97 4.91 -3.27 22.23
N PHE A 98 4.18 -2.15 22.21
CA PHE A 98 3.15 -1.83 23.18
C PHE A 98 1.83 -1.45 22.50
N ALA A 99 0.87 -2.36 22.61
CA ALA A 99 -0.53 -2.12 22.31
C ALA A 99 -1.40 -2.90 23.30
N VAL A 100 -2.43 -2.26 23.85
CA VAL A 100 -3.32 -2.86 24.84
C VAL A 100 -4.75 -2.41 24.58
N LEU A 101 -5.72 -3.29 24.82
CA LEU A 101 -7.13 -2.95 24.78
C LEU A 101 -7.62 -2.58 26.18
N THR A 102 -8.44 -1.53 26.29
CA THR A 102 -9.21 -1.28 27.52
C THR A 102 -10.53 -2.05 27.48
N CYS A 103 -10.97 -2.56 28.62
CA CYS A 103 -12.31 -3.16 28.75
C CYS A 103 -13.46 -2.14 28.68
N ARG A 104 -13.16 -0.83 28.70
CA ARG A 104 -14.16 0.24 28.73
C ARG A 104 -14.72 0.62 27.36
N GLU A 105 -14.01 0.29 26.30
CA GLU A 105 -14.35 0.66 24.92
C GLU A 105 -14.14 -0.58 24.03
N ALA A 106 -15.04 -0.82 23.08
CA ALA A 106 -14.99 -2.01 22.23
C ALA A 106 -14.02 -1.86 21.05
N GLY A 107 -13.38 -2.97 20.69
CA GLY A 107 -12.54 -3.10 19.49
C GLY A 107 -11.46 -2.01 19.38
N VAL A 108 -11.28 -1.48 18.17
CA VAL A 108 -10.20 -0.53 17.85
C VAL A 108 -10.30 0.80 18.61
N LEU A 109 -11.47 1.15 19.15
CA LEU A 109 -11.62 2.37 19.98
C LEU A 109 -11.01 2.19 21.36
N GLY A 110 -11.04 0.96 21.90
CA GLY A 110 -10.39 0.61 23.16
C GLY A 110 -8.88 0.49 23.05
N LEU A 111 -8.30 0.66 21.87
CA LEU A 111 -6.86 0.56 21.68
C LEU A 111 -6.13 1.70 22.38
N ARG A 112 -5.05 1.32 23.07
CA ARG A 112 -4.12 2.21 23.75
C ARG A 112 -2.70 1.83 23.37
N MET A 113 -1.89 2.85 23.12
CA MET A 113 -0.52 2.68 22.64
C MET A 113 0.38 3.81 23.13
N ASP A 114 1.67 3.53 23.14
CA ASP A 114 2.71 4.51 23.43
C ASP A 114 3.08 5.22 22.12
N PRO A 115 2.95 6.56 22.03
CA PRO A 115 3.38 7.30 20.85
C PRO A 115 4.85 7.12 20.49
N THR A 116 5.72 6.92 21.49
CA THR A 116 7.16 6.71 21.27
C THR A 116 7.43 5.35 20.64
N ASP A 117 6.77 4.29 21.11
CA ASP A 117 6.84 2.96 20.49
C ASP A 117 6.29 3.00 19.05
N LEU A 118 5.18 3.71 18.84
CA LEU A 118 4.60 3.87 17.51
C LEU A 118 5.57 4.58 16.55
N ALA A 119 6.18 5.71 16.97
CA ALA A 119 7.15 6.44 16.16
C ALA A 119 8.37 5.55 15.82
N GLN A 120 8.89 4.81 16.80
CA GLN A 120 10.01 3.89 16.58
C GLN A 120 9.63 2.76 15.61
N ALA A 121 8.44 2.18 15.75
CA ALA A 121 7.95 1.15 14.85
C ALA A 121 7.81 1.69 13.42
N LEU A 122 7.30 2.92 13.24
CA LEU A 122 7.19 3.56 11.93
C LEU A 122 8.56 3.73 11.25
N GLU A 123 9.56 4.22 11.98
CA GLU A 123 10.93 4.38 11.48
C GLU A 123 11.54 3.04 11.06
N GLN A 124 11.45 2.02 11.91
CA GLN A 124 11.97 0.68 11.63
C GLN A 124 11.24 -0.02 10.47
N SER A 125 9.98 0.33 10.25
CA SER A 125 9.15 -0.29 9.24
C SER A 125 9.30 0.32 7.87
N ASN A 126 9.90 1.53 7.78
CA ASN A 126 9.90 2.34 6.58
C ASN A 126 8.49 2.41 5.96
N VAL A 127 7.46 2.40 6.82
CA VAL A 127 6.05 2.41 6.43
C VAL A 127 5.77 3.82 5.94
N ARG A 128 6.01 3.98 4.66
CA ARG A 128 5.76 5.21 3.92
C ARG A 128 4.71 4.90 2.89
N ASP A 129 3.77 5.82 2.69
CA ASP A 129 2.97 5.81 1.48
C ASP A 129 3.39 6.95 0.59
N LEU A 130 3.22 6.71 -0.69
CA LEU A 130 3.56 7.64 -1.74
C LEU A 130 2.30 8.36 -2.19
N THR A 131 2.41 9.67 -2.36
CA THR A 131 1.47 10.42 -3.18
C THR A 131 1.53 9.95 -4.63
N LEU A 132 0.50 10.28 -5.40
CA LEU A 132 0.49 10.02 -6.84
C LEU A 132 1.69 10.63 -7.57
N ILE A 133 2.18 11.79 -7.11
CA ILE A 133 3.34 12.47 -7.71
C ILE A 133 4.62 11.68 -7.42
N GLU A 134 4.82 11.27 -6.17
CA GLU A 134 6.00 10.47 -5.81
C GLU A 134 6.00 9.12 -6.55
N ALA A 135 4.84 8.48 -6.70
CA ALA A 135 4.71 7.26 -7.49
C ALA A 135 5.01 7.48 -8.99
N GLN A 136 4.60 8.61 -9.58
CA GLN A 136 4.97 8.97 -10.96
C GLN A 136 6.48 9.07 -11.14
N LEU A 137 7.14 9.77 -10.21
CA LEU A 137 8.60 9.93 -10.23
C LEU A 137 9.32 8.59 -10.04
N ALA A 138 8.85 7.77 -9.10
CA ALA A 138 9.45 6.47 -8.81
C ALA A 138 9.32 5.48 -9.98
N LEU A 139 8.14 5.43 -10.63
CA LEU A 139 7.90 4.53 -11.78
C LEU A 139 8.34 5.13 -13.12
N GLY A 140 8.70 6.42 -13.16
CA GLY A 140 9.12 7.10 -14.38
C GLY A 140 8.01 7.23 -15.42
N VAL A 141 6.76 7.38 -14.99
CA VAL A 141 5.58 7.48 -15.87
C VAL A 141 4.74 8.72 -15.56
N ASN A 142 3.82 9.04 -16.47
CA ASN A 142 2.91 10.18 -16.31
C ASN A 142 1.70 9.84 -15.42
N GLU A 143 0.95 10.88 -15.05
CA GLU A 143 -0.25 10.76 -14.22
C GLU A 143 -1.31 9.83 -14.84
N ALA A 144 -1.51 9.89 -16.16
CA ALA A 144 -2.48 9.04 -16.85
C ALA A 144 -2.16 7.54 -16.67
N SER A 145 -0.88 7.18 -16.68
CA SER A 145 -0.41 5.81 -16.44
C SER A 145 -0.67 5.37 -15.01
N ILE A 146 -0.35 6.22 -14.02
CA ILE A 146 -0.66 5.94 -12.60
C ILE A 146 -2.16 5.76 -12.40
N ARG A 147 -2.98 6.65 -12.97
CA ARG A 147 -4.44 6.52 -12.90
C ARG A 147 -4.89 5.18 -13.49
N LYS A 148 -4.39 4.79 -14.67
CA LYS A 148 -4.73 3.50 -15.29
C LYS A 148 -4.32 2.32 -14.40
N LEU A 149 -3.10 2.29 -13.88
CA LEU A 149 -2.61 1.26 -12.95
C LEU A 149 -3.48 1.12 -11.70
N ARG A 150 -3.94 2.24 -11.13
CA ARG A 150 -4.85 2.25 -10.00
C ARG A 150 -6.22 1.70 -10.38
N TYR A 151 -6.79 2.15 -11.49
CA TYR A 151 -8.11 1.73 -11.95
C TYR A 151 -8.16 0.24 -12.32
N THR A 152 -7.08 -0.32 -12.87
CA THR A 152 -6.98 -1.75 -13.17
C THR A 152 -6.67 -2.59 -11.93
N GLY A 153 -6.32 -1.94 -10.81
CA GLY A 153 -5.91 -2.60 -9.57
C GLY A 153 -4.52 -3.23 -9.64
N CYS A 154 -3.71 -2.86 -10.64
CA CYS A 154 -2.32 -3.30 -10.79
C CYS A 154 -1.39 -2.59 -9.79
N LEU A 155 -1.74 -1.35 -9.42
CA LEU A 155 -1.08 -0.61 -8.35
C LEU A 155 -2.13 -0.25 -7.29
N PRO A 156 -2.26 -1.06 -6.22
CA PRO A 156 -3.16 -0.77 -5.12
C PRO A 156 -2.95 0.65 -4.58
N SER A 157 -4.05 1.31 -4.29
CA SER A 157 -4.05 2.65 -3.71
C SER A 157 -5.29 2.80 -2.84
N TYR A 158 -5.22 3.70 -1.88
CA TYR A 158 -6.37 4.08 -1.09
C TYR A 158 -6.44 5.60 -0.95
N SER A 159 -7.55 6.04 -0.38
CA SER A 159 -7.91 7.45 -0.32
C SER A 159 -8.20 7.85 1.10
N LEU A 160 -7.47 8.84 1.59
CA LEU A 160 -7.72 9.45 2.88
C LEU A 160 -8.51 10.74 2.71
N PRO A 161 -9.49 11.05 3.57
CA PRO A 161 -10.02 12.39 3.62
C PRO A 161 -8.91 13.34 4.08
N VAL A 162 -8.75 14.45 3.37
CA VAL A 162 -7.79 15.48 3.78
C VAL A 162 -8.46 16.49 4.70
N ASN A 163 -9.68 16.94 4.35
CA ASN A 163 -10.58 17.81 5.13
C ASN A 163 -11.96 17.89 4.43
N SER A 164 -12.99 18.51 5.02
CA SER A 164 -14.33 18.66 4.40
C SER A 164 -14.35 19.47 3.09
N VAL A 165 -13.31 20.27 2.85
CA VAL A 165 -13.19 21.20 1.70
C VAL A 165 -12.26 20.67 0.61
N ASN A 166 -11.34 19.73 0.93
CA ASN A 166 -10.33 19.24 -0.02
C ASN A 166 -10.59 17.81 -0.49
N PRO A 167 -10.32 17.49 -1.77
CA PRO A 167 -10.48 16.15 -2.31
C PRO A 167 -9.58 15.15 -1.56
N ARG A 168 -10.01 13.89 -1.54
CA ARG A 168 -9.28 12.80 -0.88
C ARG A 168 -7.84 12.71 -1.39
N ARG A 169 -6.88 12.53 -0.48
CA ARG A 169 -5.49 12.26 -0.83
C ARG A 169 -5.38 10.79 -1.19
N HIS A 170 -5.00 10.53 -2.43
CA HIS A 170 -4.68 9.19 -2.88
C HIS A 170 -3.25 8.84 -2.48
N LEU A 171 -3.11 7.71 -1.81
CA LEU A 171 -1.85 7.15 -1.35
C LEU A 171 -1.65 5.77 -1.95
N ILE A 172 -0.40 5.47 -2.29
CA ILE A 172 0.06 4.18 -2.79
C ILE A 172 1.00 3.61 -1.72
N PRO A 173 0.67 2.45 -1.14
CA PRO A 173 1.57 1.77 -0.22
C PRO A 173 2.96 1.54 -0.81
N TRP A 174 4.02 1.80 -0.06
CA TRP A 174 5.40 1.61 -0.55
C TRP A 174 5.70 0.16 -0.93
N ASP A 175 5.24 -0.81 -0.15
CA ASP A 175 5.34 -2.24 -0.44
C ASP A 175 4.63 -2.63 -1.74
N ALA A 176 3.47 -2.02 -2.02
CA ALA A 176 2.77 -2.21 -3.28
C ALA A 176 3.58 -1.64 -4.47
N LEU A 177 4.24 -0.49 -4.29
CA LEU A 177 5.16 0.06 -5.29
C LEU A 177 6.35 -0.88 -5.52
N GLN A 178 7.01 -1.35 -4.45
CA GLN A 178 8.16 -2.25 -4.56
C GLN A 178 7.78 -3.57 -5.23
N SER A 179 6.65 -4.16 -4.84
CA SER A 179 6.10 -5.37 -5.47
C SER A 179 5.78 -5.16 -6.95
N PHE A 180 5.38 -3.93 -7.33
CA PHE A 180 5.20 -3.59 -8.73
C PHE A 180 6.54 -3.47 -9.46
N GLN A 181 7.53 -2.79 -8.88
CA GLN A 181 8.85 -2.55 -9.49
C GLN A 181 9.70 -3.81 -9.64
N THR A 182 9.52 -4.79 -8.75
CA THR A 182 10.16 -6.11 -8.88
C THR A 182 9.62 -6.89 -10.07
N ARG A 183 8.35 -6.68 -10.44
CA ARG A 183 7.70 -7.38 -11.55
C ARG A 183 7.82 -6.64 -12.87
N TYR A 184 7.78 -5.31 -12.83
CA TYR A 184 7.68 -4.47 -14.01
C TYR A 184 8.59 -3.26 -13.95
N ILE A 185 9.11 -2.87 -15.10
CA ILE A 185 9.99 -1.72 -15.24
C ILE A 185 9.57 -0.87 -16.44
N SER A 186 9.64 0.45 -16.30
CA SER A 186 9.46 1.38 -17.42
C SER A 186 10.80 1.62 -18.11
N VAL A 187 10.75 2.03 -19.38
CA VAL A 187 11.96 2.41 -20.15
C VAL A 187 12.76 3.48 -19.42
N LYS A 188 12.08 4.47 -18.81
CA LYS A 188 12.75 5.57 -18.09
C LYS A 188 13.50 5.06 -16.86
N VAL A 189 12.93 4.11 -16.12
CA VAL A 189 13.58 3.53 -14.94
C VAL A 189 14.74 2.62 -15.37
N ALA A 190 14.54 1.78 -16.38
CA ALA A 190 15.58 0.92 -16.93
C ALA A 190 16.77 1.74 -17.46
N ALA A 191 16.51 2.83 -18.19
CA ALA A 191 17.52 3.78 -18.67
C ALA A 191 18.35 4.35 -17.52
N ARG A 192 17.69 4.80 -16.45
CA ARG A 192 18.37 5.32 -15.25
C ARG A 192 19.22 4.27 -14.54
N GLN A 193 18.76 3.02 -14.48
CA GLN A 193 19.48 1.93 -13.79
C GLN A 193 20.68 1.42 -14.59
N THR A 194 20.56 1.40 -15.91
CA THR A 194 21.58 0.80 -16.78
C THR A 194 22.52 1.84 -17.35
N GLY A 195 22.09 3.10 -17.50
CA GLY A 195 22.84 4.16 -18.18
C GLY A 195 22.63 4.18 -19.70
N LEU A 196 21.79 3.29 -20.25
CA LEU A 196 21.38 3.32 -21.65
C LEU A 196 20.31 4.39 -21.89
N THR A 197 20.23 4.87 -23.12
CA THR A 197 19.14 5.75 -23.55
C THR A 197 17.83 4.97 -23.67
N GLY A 198 16.71 5.69 -23.51
CA GLY A 198 15.39 5.07 -23.69
C GLY A 198 15.12 4.59 -25.12
N THR A 199 15.87 5.04 -26.12
CA THR A 199 15.75 4.56 -27.51
C THR A 199 16.44 3.21 -27.66
N GLU A 200 17.68 3.08 -27.19
CA GLU A 200 18.43 1.81 -27.21
C GLU A 200 17.66 0.69 -26.52
N ILE A 201 17.08 0.96 -25.35
CA ILE A 201 16.27 -0.02 -24.61
C ILE A 201 15.05 -0.46 -25.42
N ARG A 202 14.36 0.47 -26.09
CA ARG A 202 13.17 0.14 -26.90
C ARG A 202 13.54 -0.65 -28.15
N ASP A 203 14.63 -0.30 -28.80
CA ASP A 203 15.08 -0.99 -30.01
C ASP A 203 15.62 -2.39 -29.68
N LEU A 204 16.31 -2.55 -28.54
CA LEU A 204 16.72 -3.85 -28.02
C LEU A 204 15.51 -4.73 -27.68
N ALA A 205 14.53 -4.20 -26.95
CA ALA A 205 13.31 -4.93 -26.64
C ALA A 205 12.59 -5.37 -27.93
N ARG A 206 12.49 -4.48 -28.92
CA ARG A 206 11.87 -4.79 -30.22
C ARG A 206 12.64 -5.85 -30.99
N SER A 207 13.97 -5.75 -31.10
CA SER A 207 14.79 -6.69 -31.87
C SER A 207 14.77 -8.10 -31.27
N ARG A 208 14.59 -8.20 -29.96
CA ARG A 208 14.47 -9.46 -29.20
C ARG A 208 13.02 -9.92 -29.02
N GLY A 209 12.04 -9.24 -29.63
CA GLY A 209 10.63 -9.61 -29.57
C GLY A 209 9.97 -9.45 -28.20
N LEU A 210 10.58 -8.70 -27.27
CA LEU A 210 10.00 -8.42 -25.96
C LEU A 210 8.93 -7.33 -26.08
N GLY A 211 7.68 -7.71 -25.84
CA GLY A 211 6.55 -6.79 -25.76
C GLY A 211 6.34 -6.21 -24.35
N PHE A 212 5.46 -5.21 -24.27
CA PHE A 212 4.95 -4.73 -22.98
C PHE A 212 4.18 -5.83 -22.24
N ALA A 213 4.10 -5.72 -20.91
CA ALA A 213 3.37 -6.65 -20.06
C ALA A 213 1.86 -6.59 -20.38
N PRO A 214 1.27 -7.64 -20.98
CA PRO A 214 -0.11 -7.60 -21.49
C PRO A 214 -1.16 -7.40 -20.38
N GLU A 215 -0.89 -7.86 -19.17
CA GLU A 215 -1.75 -7.70 -18.00
C GLU A 215 -1.88 -6.24 -17.53
N LEU A 216 -1.00 -5.35 -17.98
CA LEU A 216 -1.07 -3.91 -17.74
C LEU A 216 -1.80 -3.16 -18.87
N GLY A 217 -2.29 -3.89 -19.88
CA GLY A 217 -2.85 -3.34 -21.11
C GLY A 217 -1.80 -2.57 -21.92
N ASP A 218 -2.18 -1.46 -22.55
CA ASP A 218 -1.28 -0.64 -23.38
C ASP A 218 -0.30 0.23 -22.58
N LEU A 219 0.00 -0.10 -21.33
CA LEU A 219 0.92 0.68 -20.52
C LEU A 219 2.37 0.34 -20.87
N PRO A 220 3.28 1.34 -20.90
CA PRO A 220 4.66 1.16 -21.37
C PRO A 220 5.57 0.56 -20.29
N PHE A 221 5.20 -0.61 -19.77
CA PHE A 221 5.97 -1.39 -18.81
C PHE A 221 6.33 -2.74 -19.41
N TYR A 222 7.56 -3.17 -19.17
CA TYR A 222 8.05 -4.51 -19.50
C TYR A 222 8.12 -5.37 -18.25
N PRO A 223 8.08 -6.71 -18.36
CA PRO A 223 8.53 -7.58 -17.27
C PRO A 223 9.97 -7.21 -16.89
N ALA A 224 10.20 -6.90 -15.61
CA ALA A 224 11.47 -6.35 -15.13
C ALA A 224 12.63 -7.31 -15.40
N ASP A 225 12.51 -8.55 -14.96
CA ASP A 225 13.54 -9.58 -15.13
C ASP A 225 13.89 -9.81 -16.60
N ALA A 226 12.88 -9.87 -17.47
CA ALA A 226 13.08 -10.11 -18.90
C ALA A 226 13.84 -8.95 -19.56
N LEU A 227 13.44 -7.70 -19.30
CA LEU A 227 14.10 -6.55 -19.91
C LEU A 227 15.52 -6.36 -19.37
N LEU A 228 15.72 -6.48 -18.06
CA LEU A 228 17.03 -6.30 -17.45
C LEU A 228 18.01 -7.41 -17.89
N LYS A 229 17.54 -8.65 -18.02
CA LYS A 229 18.32 -9.75 -18.57
C LYS A 229 18.75 -9.49 -20.01
N LEU A 230 17.82 -9.04 -20.88
CA LEU A 230 18.18 -8.68 -22.26
C LEU A 230 19.23 -7.57 -22.33
N ILE A 231 19.13 -6.57 -21.46
CA ILE A 231 20.12 -5.49 -21.40
C ILE A 231 21.49 -6.01 -20.96
N ALA A 232 21.53 -6.93 -19.98
CA ALA A 232 22.78 -7.55 -19.53
C ALA A 232 23.42 -8.37 -20.67
N GLU A 233 22.65 -9.24 -21.33
CA GLU A 233 23.12 -10.05 -22.46
C GLU A 233 23.66 -9.17 -23.60
N ALA A 234 22.95 -8.10 -23.96
CA ALA A 234 23.39 -7.18 -25.00
C ALA A 234 24.69 -6.44 -24.65
N ARG A 235 24.95 -6.20 -23.35
CA ARG A 235 26.20 -5.59 -22.90
C ARG A 235 27.37 -6.55 -22.98
N GLU A 236 27.17 -7.80 -22.61
CA GLU A 236 28.18 -8.86 -22.74
C GLU A 236 28.55 -9.10 -24.21
N GLU A 237 27.57 -9.07 -25.12
CA GLU A 237 27.80 -9.16 -26.57
C GLU A 237 28.60 -7.98 -27.14
N MET A 238 28.50 -6.79 -26.52
CA MET A 238 29.18 -5.57 -26.95
C MET A 238 30.58 -5.39 -26.35
N ASP A 239 30.92 -6.14 -25.29
CA ASP A 239 32.21 -6.03 -24.59
C ASP A 239 32.89 -7.43 -24.43
N PRO A 240 33.30 -8.09 -25.53
CA PRO A 240 33.82 -9.46 -25.50
C PRO A 240 35.25 -9.59 -24.94
N ALA A 241 35.78 -8.61 -24.22
CA ALA A 241 37.18 -8.57 -23.80
C ALA A 241 37.34 -8.34 -22.29
N SER A 242 37.25 -9.42 -21.51
CA SER A 242 37.88 -9.55 -20.19
C SER A 242 38.06 -11.04 -19.87
N ASP A 243 38.85 -11.72 -20.70
CA ASP A 243 39.58 -12.95 -20.36
C ASP A 243 41.07 -12.72 -20.68
#